data_AF-A0A9Q3U957-F1
#
_entry.id   AF-A0A9Q3U957-F1
#
_cell.length_a   1.000
_cell.length_b   1.000
_cell.length_c   1.000
_cell.angle_alpha   90.00
_cell.angle_beta   90.00
_cell.angle_gamma   90.00
#
_symmetry.space_group_name_H-M   'P 1'
#
loop_
_entity.id
_entity.type
_entity.pdbx_description
1 polymer ?
#
loop_
_entity_poly.entity_id
_entity_poly.type
_entity_poly.pdbx_seq_one_letter_code
_entity_poly.pdbx_strand_id
1 'polypeptide(L)'
;MELTSWQDQISDWYETRKHDQVDVLEAILYEAPDTVFGPELSDQQSKAIACWLDGCLRVFQHARYQDHHKAYQTLLYASAKLEQAACDPMSDILLKDWCLKRLQHLTVLALEFCNQQQDQNQWQQQANNLIESHVALMRSLNWNEAGKHDQGLRH
;
A
#
# COMPACT_ATOMS: atom_id res chain seq x y z
N MET A 1 9.11 -10.39 14.85
CA MET A 1 10.35 -10.32 14.05
C MET A 1 10.91 -8.91 14.21
N GLU A 2 12.23 -8.73 14.27
CA GLU A 2 12.84 -7.39 14.32
C GLU A 2 12.85 -6.74 12.93
N LEU A 3 12.75 -5.41 12.86
CA LEU A 3 12.70 -4.67 11.58
C LEU A 3 13.92 -4.96 10.70
N THR A 4 15.12 -4.97 11.28
CA THR A 4 16.38 -5.27 10.58
C THR A 4 16.36 -6.67 9.98
N SER A 5 16.00 -7.67 10.78
CA SER A 5 15.93 -9.06 10.33
C SER A 5 14.92 -9.26 9.20
N TRP A 6 13.76 -8.59 9.27
CA TRP A 6 12.78 -8.62 8.20
C TRP A 6 13.30 -7.93 6.92
N GLN A 7 13.96 -6.78 7.08
CA GLN A 7 14.55 -6.05 5.95
C GLN A 7 15.64 -6.86 5.25
N ASP A 8 16.48 -7.58 6.00
CA ASP A 8 17.50 -8.46 5.43
C ASP A 8 16.84 -9.58 4.61
N GLN A 9 15.80 -10.23 5.14
CA GLN A 9 15.07 -11.29 4.43
C GLN A 9 14.44 -10.82 3.13
N ILE A 10 13.74 -9.67 3.13
CA ILE A 10 13.12 -9.15 1.91
C ILE A 10 14.19 -8.68 0.91
N SER A 11 15.32 -8.16 1.40
CA SER A 11 16.45 -7.75 0.54
C SER A 11 17.12 -8.96 -0.11
N ASP A 12 17.35 -10.04 0.64
CA ASP A 12 17.89 -11.31 0.13
C ASP A 12 16.98 -11.88 -0.98
N TRP A 13 15.66 -11.78 -0.81
CA TRP A 13 14.71 -12.15 -1.86
C TRP A 13 14.90 -11.30 -3.13
N TYR A 14 15.07 -9.98 -2.97
CA TYR A 14 15.33 -9.05 -4.07
C TYR A 14 16.67 -9.25 -4.76
N GLU A 15 17.66 -9.84 -4.11
CA GLU A 15 18.97 -10.14 -4.70
C GLU A 15 18.97 -11.49 -5.43
N THR A 16 18.21 -12.46 -4.92
CA THR A 16 18.21 -13.84 -5.44
C THR A 16 17.22 -14.08 -6.58
N ARG A 17 16.25 -13.17 -6.80
CA ARG A 17 15.30 -13.04 -7.95
C ARG A 17 15.16 -14.27 -8.86
N LYS A 18 14.61 -15.37 -8.34
CA LYS A 18 14.05 -16.44 -9.20
C LYS A 18 12.57 -16.15 -9.46
N HIS A 19 12.14 -16.29 -10.71
CA HIS A 19 10.80 -15.91 -11.17
C HIS A 19 9.65 -16.71 -10.50
N ASP A 20 9.98 -17.77 -9.76
CA ASP A 20 9.03 -18.73 -9.20
C ASP A 20 8.85 -18.60 -7.68
N GLN A 21 9.34 -17.51 -7.07
CA GLN A 21 9.38 -17.36 -5.61
C GLN A 21 8.33 -16.39 -5.05
N VAL A 22 7.21 -16.19 -5.75
CA VAL A 22 6.16 -15.25 -5.30
C VAL A 22 5.50 -15.72 -4.01
N ASP A 23 5.32 -17.02 -3.82
CA ASP A 23 4.77 -17.56 -2.55
C ASP A 23 5.72 -17.29 -1.36
N VAL A 24 7.04 -17.33 -1.60
CA VAL A 24 8.05 -16.97 -0.58
C VAL A 24 7.99 -15.47 -0.28
N LEU A 25 7.87 -14.63 -1.31
CA LEU A 25 7.70 -13.19 -1.12
C LEU A 25 6.44 -12.88 -0.31
N GLU A 26 5.33 -13.52 -0.64
CA GLU A 26 4.06 -13.32 0.06
C GLU A 26 4.18 -13.67 1.55
N ALA A 27 4.83 -14.79 1.89
CA ALA A 27 5.12 -15.15 3.28
C ALA A 27 5.94 -14.06 4.00
N ILE A 28 7.02 -13.56 3.36
CA ILE A 28 7.84 -12.47 3.93
C ILE A 28 7.00 -11.21 4.15
N LEU A 29 6.10 -10.85 3.22
CA LEU A 29 5.27 -9.65 3.32
C LEU A 29 4.22 -9.72 4.43
N TYR A 30 3.68 -10.91 4.72
CA TYR A 30 2.73 -11.12 5.82
C TYR A 30 3.40 -11.24 7.18
N GLU A 31 4.69 -11.55 7.22
CA GLU A 31 5.52 -11.54 8.43
C GLU A 31 6.14 -10.16 8.74
N ALA A 32 5.81 -9.13 7.95
CA ALA A 32 6.27 -7.76 8.17
C ALA A 32 5.92 -7.28 9.59
N PRO A 33 6.90 -6.87 10.40
CA PRO A 33 6.64 -6.44 11.77
C PRO A 33 5.93 -5.09 11.79
N ASP A 34 5.13 -4.84 12.84
CA ASP A 34 4.38 -3.59 13.00
C ASP A 34 5.28 -2.34 12.95
N THR A 35 6.55 -2.48 13.34
CA THR A 35 7.57 -1.43 13.26
C THR A 35 7.83 -0.91 11.85
N VAL A 36 7.50 -1.67 10.79
CA VAL A 36 7.54 -1.18 9.40
C VAL A 36 6.65 0.05 9.25
N PHE A 37 5.46 0.03 9.86
CA PHE A 37 4.51 1.15 9.90
C PHE A 37 4.49 1.85 11.26
N GLY A 38 5.60 1.78 11.99
CA GLY A 38 5.76 2.47 13.27
C GLY A 38 5.55 3.98 13.14
N PRO A 39 5.32 4.68 14.26
CA PRO A 39 4.84 6.07 14.25
C PRO A 39 5.84 7.08 13.67
N GLU A 40 7.15 6.79 13.72
CA GLU A 40 8.18 7.67 13.17
C GLU A 40 8.53 7.28 11.72
N LEU A 41 8.94 8.23 10.88
CA LEU A 41 9.45 7.96 9.53
C LEU A 41 10.97 8.12 9.49
N SER A 42 11.70 7.15 10.04
CA SER A 42 13.14 7.08 9.84
C SER A 42 13.51 6.68 8.40
N ASP A 43 14.76 6.92 7.98
CA ASP A 43 15.28 6.42 6.70
C ASP A 43 15.13 4.89 6.57
N GLN A 44 15.28 4.18 7.69
CA GLN A 44 15.11 2.73 7.73
C GLN A 44 13.66 2.34 7.48
N GLN A 45 12.70 2.97 8.15
CA GLN A 45 11.28 2.68 7.94
C GLN A 45 10.80 3.10 6.56
N SER A 46 11.27 4.25 6.04
CA SER A 46 10.96 4.68 4.68
C SER A 46 11.36 3.62 3.64
N LYS A 47 12.56 3.06 3.77
CA LYS A 47 13.02 1.92 2.95
C LYS A 47 12.17 0.67 3.18
N ALA A 48 11.86 0.35 4.44
CA ALA A 48 11.03 -0.81 4.78
C ALA A 48 9.66 -0.76 4.08
N ILE A 49 8.95 0.36 4.21
CA ILE A 49 7.62 0.57 3.64
C ILE A 49 7.69 0.53 2.11
N ALA A 50 8.72 1.14 1.52
CA ALA A 50 8.90 1.11 0.07
C ALA A 50 9.15 -0.32 -0.45
N CYS A 51 10.03 -1.09 0.20
CA CYS A 51 10.31 -2.49 -0.14
C CYS A 51 9.08 -3.38 0.03
N TRP A 52 8.33 -3.17 1.12
CA TRP A 52 7.07 -3.88 1.38
C TRP A 52 6.04 -3.59 0.28
N LEU A 53 5.85 -2.32 -0.07
CA LEU A 53 4.88 -1.93 -1.09
C LEU A 53 5.27 -2.45 -2.48
N ASP A 54 6.55 -2.39 -2.86
CA ASP A 54 7.04 -3.00 -4.10
C ASP A 54 6.76 -4.51 -4.12
N GLY A 55 6.94 -5.18 -2.98
CA GLY A 55 6.66 -6.61 -2.85
C GLY A 55 5.18 -6.92 -3.06
N CYS A 56 4.28 -6.18 -2.42
CA CYS A 56 2.83 -6.31 -2.63
C CYS A 56 2.46 -6.12 -4.12
N LEU A 57 3.06 -5.12 -4.78
CA LEU A 57 2.82 -4.88 -6.21
C LEU A 57 3.34 -6.01 -7.11
N ARG A 58 4.41 -6.71 -6.71
CA ARG A 58 4.92 -7.90 -7.42
C ARG A 58 4.00 -9.10 -7.25
N VAL A 59 3.50 -9.34 -6.03
CA VAL A 59 2.50 -10.39 -5.77
C VAL A 59 1.24 -10.11 -6.60
N PHE A 60 0.78 -8.85 -6.62
CA PHE A 60 -0.32 -8.43 -7.48
C PHE A 60 -0.04 -8.69 -8.97
N GLN A 61 1.11 -8.25 -9.49
CA GLN A 61 1.49 -8.44 -10.90
C GLN A 61 1.49 -9.91 -11.30
N HIS A 62 1.98 -10.79 -10.43
CA HIS A 62 2.00 -12.23 -10.67
C HIS A 62 0.57 -12.81 -10.67
N ALA A 63 -0.25 -12.46 -9.69
CA ALA A 63 -1.62 -12.96 -9.56
C ALA A 63 -2.57 -12.40 -10.64
N ARG A 64 -2.29 -11.22 -11.20
CA ARG A 64 -3.19 -10.43 -12.06
C ARG A 64 -3.84 -11.21 -13.20
N TYR A 65 -3.17 -12.22 -13.76
CA TYR A 65 -3.67 -13.00 -14.89
C TYR A 65 -4.05 -14.45 -14.55
N GLN A 66 -3.77 -14.89 -13.32
CA GLN A 66 -3.95 -16.28 -12.89
C GLN A 66 -5.02 -16.41 -11.82
N ASP A 67 -5.09 -15.44 -10.91
CA ASP A 67 -6.04 -15.38 -9.81
C ASP A 67 -6.46 -13.92 -9.57
N HIS A 68 -7.58 -13.55 -10.20
CA HIS A 68 -8.09 -12.18 -10.12
C HIS A 68 -8.51 -11.79 -8.70
N HIS A 69 -8.98 -12.75 -7.89
CA HIS A 69 -9.36 -12.48 -6.52
C HIS A 69 -8.14 -12.22 -5.65
N LYS A 70 -7.10 -13.05 -5.74
CA LYS A 70 -5.84 -12.83 -5.02
C LYS A 70 -5.19 -11.52 -5.42
N ALA A 71 -5.18 -11.19 -6.72
CA ALA A 71 -4.65 -9.93 -7.22
C ALA A 71 -5.37 -8.73 -6.55
N TYR A 72 -6.71 -8.72 -6.59
CA TYR A 72 -7.48 -7.65 -5.97
C TYR A 72 -7.30 -7.59 -4.45
N GLN A 73 -7.32 -8.75 -3.78
CA GLN A 73 -7.10 -8.85 -2.33
C GLN A 73 -5.71 -8.34 -1.93
N THR A 74 -4.68 -8.56 -2.75
CA THR A 74 -3.34 -8.02 -2.51
C THR A 74 -3.34 -6.49 -2.52
N LEU A 75 -4.07 -5.87 -3.47
CA LEU A 75 -4.23 -4.41 -3.50
C LEU A 75 -5.01 -3.90 -2.29
N LEU A 76 -6.09 -4.56 -1.90
CA LEU A 76 -6.87 -4.18 -0.71
C LEU A 76 -6.06 -4.34 0.58
N TYR A 77 -5.27 -5.41 0.70
CA TYR A 77 -4.35 -5.60 1.82
C TYR A 77 -3.32 -4.48 1.89
N ALA A 78 -2.73 -4.13 0.75
CA ALA A 78 -1.77 -3.03 0.65
C ALA A 78 -2.40 -1.71 1.10
N SER A 79 -3.59 -1.40 0.58
CA SER A 79 -4.36 -0.22 0.98
C SER A 79 -4.67 -0.22 2.48
N ALA A 80 -5.22 -1.30 3.03
CA ALA A 80 -5.63 -1.35 4.44
C ALA A 80 -4.48 -1.03 5.41
N LYS A 81 -3.26 -1.52 5.14
CA LYS A 81 -2.08 -1.19 5.96
C LYS A 81 -1.68 0.28 5.86
N LEU A 82 -1.75 0.86 4.67
CA LEU A 82 -1.49 2.30 4.49
C LEU A 82 -2.58 3.15 5.15
N GLU A 83 -3.85 2.75 5.09
CA GLU A 83 -4.95 3.44 5.76
C GLU A 83 -4.77 3.40 7.26
N GLN A 84 -4.40 2.24 7.82
CA GLN A 84 -4.10 2.08 9.24
C GLN A 84 -3.00 3.05 9.68
N ALA A 85 -1.88 3.10 8.96
CA ALA A 85 -0.76 4.00 9.27
C ALA A 85 -1.15 5.50 9.13
N ALA A 86 -1.97 5.84 8.13
CA ALA A 86 -2.43 7.21 7.92
C ALA A 86 -3.42 7.69 8.99
N CYS A 87 -4.27 6.80 9.47
CA CYS A 87 -5.29 7.07 10.48
C CYS A 87 -4.78 7.01 11.91
N ASP A 88 -3.62 6.38 12.16
CA ASP A 88 -3.04 6.31 13.50
C ASP A 88 -2.71 7.74 14.02
N PRO A 89 -3.31 8.18 15.14
CA PRO A 89 -3.02 9.50 15.73
C PRO A 89 -1.54 9.71 16.06
N MET A 90 -0.79 8.63 16.35
CA MET A 90 0.62 8.67 16.73
C MET A 90 1.57 8.74 15.54
N SER A 91 1.10 8.45 14.33
CA SER A 91 1.93 8.52 13.12
C SER A 91 2.37 9.94 12.80
N ASP A 92 3.64 10.07 12.42
CA ASP A 92 4.25 11.29 11.94
C ASP A 92 3.50 11.83 10.70
N ILE A 93 3.45 13.15 10.58
CA ILE A 93 2.73 13.82 9.49
C ILE A 93 3.30 13.42 8.11
N LEU A 94 4.62 13.24 8.00
CA LEU A 94 5.26 12.80 6.76
C LEU A 94 4.90 11.36 6.41
N LEU A 95 4.79 10.48 7.41
CA LEU A 95 4.31 9.10 7.20
C LEU A 95 2.86 9.12 6.69
N LYS A 96 1.99 9.91 7.32
CA LYS A 96 0.59 10.07 6.89
C LYS A 96 0.48 10.57 5.46
N ASP A 97 1.20 11.65 5.13
CA ASP A 97 1.24 12.21 3.77
C ASP A 97 1.75 11.18 2.75
N TRP A 98 2.81 10.44 3.11
CA TRP A 98 3.35 9.39 2.26
C TRP A 98 2.30 8.30 2.00
N CYS A 99 1.67 7.77 3.05
CA CYS A 99 0.64 6.73 2.96
C CYS A 99 -0.55 7.18 2.11
N LEU A 100 -1.06 8.40 2.32
CA LEU A 100 -2.23 8.91 1.58
C LEU A 100 -1.95 9.12 0.10
N LYS A 101 -0.77 9.62 -0.26
CA LYS A 101 -0.33 9.71 -1.67
C LYS A 101 -0.28 8.33 -2.34
N ARG A 102 0.22 7.31 -1.63
CA ARG A 102 0.31 5.95 -2.19
C ARG A 102 -1.05 5.28 -2.25
N LEU A 103 -1.93 5.55 -1.29
CA LEU A 103 -3.32 5.08 -1.29
C LEU A 103 -4.09 5.55 -2.51
N GLN A 104 -3.95 6.81 -2.92
CA GLN A 104 -4.58 7.28 -4.17
C GLN A 104 -4.13 6.46 -5.38
N HIS A 105 -2.82 6.19 -5.50
CA HIS A 105 -2.30 5.36 -6.59
C HIS A 105 -2.82 3.93 -6.53
N LEU A 106 -2.89 3.31 -5.35
CA LEU A 106 -3.45 1.97 -5.18
C LEU A 106 -4.95 1.93 -5.50
N THR A 107 -5.71 2.95 -5.10
CA THR A 107 -7.13 3.08 -5.45
C THR A 107 -7.31 3.12 -6.96
N VAL A 108 -6.55 3.96 -7.68
CA VAL A 108 -6.60 4.04 -9.15
C VAL A 108 -6.24 2.69 -9.77
N LEU A 109 -5.16 2.06 -9.33
CA LEU A 109 -4.73 0.75 -9.82
C LEU A 109 -5.79 -0.33 -9.62
N ALA A 110 -6.44 -0.35 -8.45
CA ALA A 110 -7.51 -1.29 -8.14
C ALA A 110 -8.77 -1.04 -8.99
N LEU A 111 -9.12 0.23 -9.26
CA LEU A 111 -10.23 0.57 -10.16
C LEU A 111 -9.93 0.17 -11.61
N GLU A 112 -8.72 0.45 -12.10
CA GLU A 112 -8.28 -0.01 -13.42
C GLU A 112 -8.33 -1.53 -13.53
N PHE A 113 -7.90 -2.23 -12.48
CA PHE A 113 -7.99 -3.69 -12.42
C PHE A 113 -9.43 -4.17 -12.51
N CYS A 114 -10.37 -3.63 -11.70
CA CYS A 114 -11.79 -3.98 -11.77
C CYS A 114 -12.39 -3.75 -13.16
N ASN A 115 -12.06 -2.61 -13.79
CA ASN A 115 -12.59 -2.25 -15.12
C ASN A 115 -12.09 -3.16 -16.24
N GLN A 116 -11.00 -3.90 -16.03
CA GLN A 116 -10.42 -4.82 -17.03
C GLN A 116 -10.95 -6.25 -16.91
N GLN A 117 -11.78 -6.55 -15.90
CA GLN A 117 -12.28 -7.90 -15.68
C GLN A 117 -13.48 -8.24 -16.57
N GLN A 118 -13.70 -9.53 -16.82
CA GLN A 118 -14.80 -9.98 -17.67
C GLN A 118 -16.17 -9.91 -16.96
N ASP A 119 -16.24 -10.30 -15.67
CA ASP A 119 -17.49 -10.29 -14.90
C ASP A 119 -17.80 -8.92 -14.30
N GLN A 120 -18.31 -8.01 -15.14
CA GLN A 120 -18.56 -6.64 -14.72
C GLN A 120 -19.62 -6.51 -13.61
N ASN A 121 -20.51 -7.48 -13.39
CA ASN A 121 -21.48 -7.38 -12.30
C ASN A 121 -20.80 -7.35 -10.93
N GLN A 122 -19.85 -8.26 -10.71
CA GLN A 122 -19.08 -8.32 -9.47
C GLN A 122 -18.08 -7.16 -9.39
N TRP A 123 -17.30 -6.94 -10.44
CA TRP A 123 -16.17 -6.00 -10.40
C TRP A 123 -16.60 -4.53 -10.38
N GLN A 124 -17.74 -4.20 -10.99
CA GLN A 124 -18.33 -2.87 -10.86
C GLN A 124 -18.80 -2.60 -9.42
N GLN A 125 -19.37 -3.60 -8.75
CA GLN A 125 -19.72 -3.46 -7.33
C GLN A 125 -18.48 -3.24 -6.47
N GLN A 126 -17.41 -3.99 -6.69
CA GLN A 126 -16.13 -3.80 -5.98
C GLN A 126 -15.53 -2.41 -6.25
N ALA A 127 -15.57 -1.94 -7.49
CA ALA A 127 -15.12 -0.59 -7.86
C ALA A 127 -15.93 0.51 -7.15
N ASN A 128 -17.27 0.38 -7.10
CA ASN A 128 -18.12 1.34 -6.41
C ASN A 128 -17.81 1.39 -4.91
N ASN A 129 -17.72 0.23 -4.25
CA ASN A 129 -17.38 0.14 -2.82
C ASN A 129 -16.01 0.77 -2.53
N LEU A 130 -15.04 0.56 -3.41
CA LEU A 130 -13.69 1.13 -3.30
C LEU A 130 -13.73 2.66 -3.40
N ILE A 131 -14.48 3.22 -4.36
CA ILE A 131 -14.66 4.67 -4.50
C ILE A 131 -15.29 5.26 -3.24
N GLU A 132 -16.40 4.67 -2.78
CA GLU A 132 -17.12 5.15 -1.59
C GLU A 132 -16.21 5.15 -0.35
N SER A 133 -15.48 4.06 -0.13
CA SER A 133 -14.56 3.91 1.01
C SER A 133 -13.41 4.93 0.93
N HIS A 134 -12.78 5.07 -0.24
CA HIS A 134 -11.68 6.01 -0.43
C HIS A 134 -12.16 7.47 -0.23
N VAL A 135 -13.32 7.85 -0.78
CA VAL A 135 -13.87 9.19 -0.60
C VAL A 135 -14.23 9.46 0.87
N ALA A 136 -14.81 8.47 1.56
CA ALA A 136 -15.12 8.59 2.99
C ALA A 136 -13.85 8.81 3.83
N LEU A 137 -12.80 8.03 3.56
CA LEU A 137 -11.50 8.17 4.22
C LEU A 137 -10.92 9.56 4.00
N MET A 138 -10.78 10.00 2.74
CA MET A 138 -10.15 11.29 2.41
C MET A 138 -10.90 12.47 3.03
N ARG A 139 -12.24 12.40 3.09
CA ARG A 139 -13.07 13.37 3.81
C ARG A 139 -12.81 13.36 5.32
N SER A 140 -12.76 12.17 5.93
CA SER A 140 -12.54 12.04 7.38
C SER A 140 -11.20 12.62 7.84
N LEU A 141 -10.19 12.56 6.97
CA LEU A 141 -8.85 13.09 7.23
C LEU A 141 -8.69 14.56 6.81
N ASN A 142 -9.75 15.20 6.29
CA ASN A 142 -9.70 16.53 5.68
C ASN A 142 -8.56 16.66 4.65
N TRP A 143 -8.27 15.58 3.93
CA TRP A 143 -7.14 15.54 3.00
C TRP A 143 -7.51 16.24 1.70
N ASN A 144 -7.02 17.47 1.55
CA ASN A 144 -7.08 18.22 0.30
C ASN A 144 -5.65 18.37 -0.23
N GLU A 145 -5.31 17.71 -1.34
CA GLU A 145 -3.99 17.87 -2.01
C GLU A 145 -3.62 19.34 -2.29
N ALA A 146 -4.63 20.22 -2.35
CA ALA A 146 -4.49 21.66 -2.54
C ALA A 146 -3.75 22.40 -1.39
N GLY A 147 -3.40 21.71 -0.30
CA GLY A 147 -2.61 22.27 0.81
C GLY A 147 -1.09 22.08 0.67
N LYS A 148 -0.54 21.96 -0.55
CA LYS A 148 0.92 21.99 -0.75
C LYS A 148 1.49 23.31 -0.23
N HIS A 149 2.11 23.26 0.95
CA HIS A 149 3.23 24.12 1.38
C HIS A 149 3.29 25.55 0.81
N ASP A 150 2.28 26.38 1.11
CA ASP A 150 2.38 27.84 0.92
C ASP A 150 2.09 28.62 2.22
N GLN A 151 2.39 28.01 3.37
CA GLN A 151 2.66 28.76 4.61
C GLN A 151 4.10 29.30 4.63
N GLY A 152 4.61 29.73 3.47
CA GLY A 152 5.78 30.58 3.37
C GLY A 152 5.40 32.01 3.77
N LEU A 153 5.75 32.39 5.00
CA LEU A 153 6.08 33.74 5.45
C LEU A 153 5.30 34.90 4.79
N ARG A 154 4.23 35.36 5.43
CA ARG A 154 3.83 36.77 5.29
C ARG A 154 4.70 37.60 6.24
N HIS A 155 5.65 38.33 5.65
CA HIS A 155 6.31 39.48 6.27
C HIS A 155 5.31 40.63 6.47
#